data_AF-A0A6U6FXA3-F1
#
_entry.id   AF-A0A6U6FXA3-F1
#
_cell.length_a   1.000
_cell.length_b   1.000
_cell.length_c   1.000
_cell.angle_alpha   90.00
_cell.angle_beta   90.00
_cell.angle_gamma   90.00
#
_symmetry.space_group_name_H-M   'P 1'
#
loop_
_entity.id
_entity.type
_entity.pdbx_description
1 polymer ?
#
loop_
_entity_poly.entity_id
_entity_poly.type
_entity_poly.pdbx_seq_one_letter_code
_entity_poly.pdbx_strand_id
1 'polypeptide(L)'
;MKGMEFDPERGRRCTECFDMRMERAALYAHENGFDAIATTNATSRWKDAKQVDSSGDRAAARYESLKYWAHDWQSDEMTLRKYQVSANEHFYKQEYCGCSYSLRDSNEWRKANGIPNIKIGGEVAGLGDRYFSDPLVDASEESQDVVDEFFAQANEIAEAGNNVQERKKKLQIYKDRRKNEKDDGVFDGLNNW
;
A
#
# COMPACT_ATOMS: atom_id res chain seq x y z
N MET A 1 4.14 -5.77 -16.00
CA MET A 1 5.00 -6.69 -15.24
C MET A 1 4.75 -8.09 -15.75
N LYS A 2 5.66 -8.67 -16.55
CA LYS A 2 5.50 -10.03 -17.11
C LYS A 2 6.33 -11.02 -16.29
N GLY A 3 5.74 -12.13 -15.87
CA GLY A 3 6.40 -13.15 -15.05
C GLY A 3 6.52 -12.81 -13.56
N MET A 4 5.83 -11.76 -13.12
CA MET A 4 5.81 -11.26 -11.73
C MET A 4 4.38 -10.94 -11.29
N GLU A 5 3.37 -11.43 -12.01
CA GLU A 5 1.96 -11.09 -11.81
C GLU A 5 1.43 -11.56 -10.45
N PHE A 6 2.05 -12.57 -9.86
CA PHE A 6 1.67 -13.17 -8.58
C PHE A 6 2.69 -12.93 -7.47
N ASP A 7 3.73 -12.13 -7.74
CA ASP A 7 4.67 -11.73 -6.70
C ASP A 7 3.93 -10.89 -5.65
N PRO A 8 4.18 -11.15 -4.36
CA PRO A 8 3.50 -10.49 -3.28
C PRO A 8 3.80 -8.98 -3.26
N GLU A 9 2.96 -8.23 -2.54
CA GLU A 9 3.30 -6.86 -2.17
C GLU A 9 4.63 -6.82 -1.38
N ARG A 10 5.43 -5.77 -1.56
CA ARG A 10 6.85 -5.70 -1.15
C ARG A 10 7.78 -6.73 -1.84
N GLY A 11 7.26 -7.58 -2.72
CA GLY A 11 8.06 -8.49 -3.56
C GLY A 11 8.67 -7.80 -4.78
N ARG A 12 9.29 -8.59 -5.68
CA ARG A 12 10.04 -8.07 -6.84
C ARG A 12 9.19 -7.21 -7.77
N ARG A 13 7.92 -7.56 -7.96
CA ARG A 13 6.93 -6.74 -8.70
C ARG A 13 6.88 -5.28 -8.22
N CYS A 14 6.98 -5.03 -6.92
CA CYS A 14 6.97 -3.67 -6.38
C CYS A 14 8.27 -2.93 -6.71
N THR A 15 9.44 -3.60 -6.62
CA THR A 15 10.74 -3.02 -7.02
C THR A 15 10.69 -2.52 -8.45
N GLU A 16 10.25 -3.38 -9.38
CA GLU A 16 10.15 -3.03 -10.80
C GLU A 16 9.17 -1.88 -11.05
N CYS A 17 8.11 -1.79 -10.23
CA CYS A 17 7.13 -0.72 -10.32
C CYS A 17 7.73 0.62 -9.91
N PHE A 18 8.47 0.62 -8.80
CA PHE A 18 9.16 1.80 -8.32
C PHE A 18 10.28 2.20 -9.27
N ASP A 19 11.11 1.28 -9.75
CA ASP A 19 12.19 1.54 -10.70
C ASP A 19 11.68 2.24 -11.96
N MET A 20 10.65 1.67 -12.61
CA MET A 20 10.06 2.27 -13.81
C MET A 20 9.53 3.69 -13.55
N ARG A 21 8.85 3.92 -12.42
CA ARG A 21 8.27 5.23 -12.07
C ARG A 21 9.35 6.24 -11.73
N MET A 22 10.33 5.86 -10.93
CA MET A 22 11.44 6.70 -10.50
C MET A 22 12.34 7.06 -11.67
N GLU A 23 12.61 6.13 -12.59
CA GLU A 23 13.41 6.40 -13.78
C GLU A 23 12.75 7.47 -14.67
N ARG A 24 11.42 7.40 -14.84
CA ARG A 24 10.70 8.44 -15.58
C ARG A 24 10.68 9.78 -14.85
N ALA A 25 10.52 9.77 -13.53
CA ALA A 25 10.57 10.98 -12.71
C ALA A 25 11.95 11.64 -12.74
N ALA A 26 13.03 10.85 -12.63
CA ALA A 26 14.41 11.32 -12.68
C ALA A 26 14.76 11.92 -14.06
N LEU A 27 14.35 11.25 -15.14
CA LEU A 27 14.52 11.80 -16.49
C LEU A 27 13.83 13.16 -16.64
N TYR A 28 12.57 13.25 -16.22
CA TYR A 28 11.83 14.51 -16.28
C TYR A 28 12.51 15.60 -15.42
N ALA A 29 12.95 15.25 -14.22
CA ALA A 29 13.64 16.18 -13.32
C ALA A 29 14.92 16.74 -13.96
N HIS A 30 15.74 15.86 -14.55
CA HIS A 30 16.96 16.24 -15.27
C HIS A 30 16.68 17.13 -16.48
N GLU A 31 15.73 16.76 -17.35
CA GLU A 31 15.37 17.52 -18.55
C GLU A 31 14.85 18.93 -18.25
N ASN A 32 14.32 19.15 -17.04
CA ASN A 32 13.71 20.41 -16.61
C ASN A 32 14.54 21.17 -15.56
N GLY A 33 15.77 20.72 -15.28
CA GLY A 33 16.69 21.43 -14.38
C GLY A 33 16.28 21.42 -12.91
N PHE A 34 15.59 20.38 -12.44
CA PHE A 34 15.33 20.17 -11.02
C PHE A 34 16.54 19.54 -10.32
N ASP A 35 16.81 19.97 -9.08
CA ASP A 35 17.96 19.48 -8.30
C ASP A 35 17.67 18.18 -7.54
N ALA A 36 16.40 17.87 -7.30
CA ALA A 36 16.01 16.71 -6.51
C ALA A 36 14.67 16.09 -6.93
N ILE A 37 14.54 14.80 -6.68
CA ILE A 37 13.28 14.05 -6.69
C ILE A 37 13.01 13.45 -5.31
N ALA A 38 11.74 13.27 -4.98
CA ALA A 38 11.27 12.59 -3.77
C ALA A 38 10.00 11.81 -4.10
N THR A 39 9.54 10.98 -3.16
CA THR A 39 8.28 10.24 -3.32
C THR A 39 7.49 10.20 -2.03
N THR A 40 6.17 10.19 -2.17
CA THR A 40 5.25 9.91 -1.06
C THR A 40 5.10 8.41 -0.81
N ASN A 41 5.60 7.53 -1.68
CA ASN A 41 5.47 6.08 -1.48
C ASN A 41 6.22 5.59 -0.24
N ALA A 42 7.34 6.22 0.13
CA ALA A 42 8.14 5.85 1.29
C ALA A 42 7.49 6.26 2.63
N THR A 43 6.45 7.11 2.61
CA THR A 43 5.78 7.56 3.85
C THR A 43 4.78 6.55 4.39
N SER A 44 4.34 5.60 3.57
CA SER A 44 3.37 4.59 3.98
C SER A 44 4.09 3.37 4.56
N ARG A 45 3.69 2.94 5.76
CA ARG A 45 4.19 1.70 6.36
C ARG A 45 3.78 0.48 5.57
N TRP A 46 2.76 0.54 4.73
CA TRP A 46 2.43 -0.55 3.83
C TRP A 46 3.51 -0.81 2.77
N LYS A 47 4.45 0.13 2.57
CA LYS A 47 5.57 -0.02 1.65
C LYS A 47 6.85 -0.35 2.39
N ASP A 48 7.70 -1.13 1.74
CA ASP A 48 9.09 -1.29 2.18
C ASP A 48 9.85 -0.02 1.78
N ALA A 49 10.17 0.82 2.76
CA ALA A 49 10.88 2.09 2.53
C ALA A 49 12.25 1.85 1.87
N LYS A 50 12.97 0.79 2.25
CA LYS A 50 14.27 0.47 1.65
C LYS A 50 14.13 0.13 0.19
N GLN A 51 13.08 -0.62 -0.18
CA GLN A 51 12.79 -0.95 -1.57
C GLN A 51 12.49 0.31 -2.39
N VAL A 52 11.66 1.21 -1.85
CA VAL A 52 11.27 2.47 -2.49
C VAL A 52 12.48 3.41 -2.64
N ASP A 53 13.23 3.61 -1.56
CA ASP A 53 14.37 4.52 -1.52
C ASP A 53 15.50 4.04 -2.41
N SER A 54 15.78 2.72 -2.40
CA SER A 54 16.78 2.14 -3.30
C SER A 54 16.42 2.35 -4.78
N SER A 55 15.13 2.34 -5.13
CA SER A 55 14.67 2.67 -6.50
C SER A 55 14.85 4.15 -6.83
N GLY A 56 14.60 5.04 -5.87
CA GLY A 56 14.85 6.48 -5.99
C GLY A 56 16.33 6.79 -6.20
N ASP A 57 17.19 6.22 -5.37
CA ASP A 57 18.65 6.36 -5.44
C ASP A 57 19.19 5.88 -6.79
N ARG A 58 18.79 4.69 -7.24
CA ARG A 58 19.19 4.15 -8.56
C ARG A 58 18.79 5.07 -9.72
N ALA A 59 17.60 5.65 -9.65
CA ALA A 59 17.10 6.53 -10.71
C ALA A 59 17.84 7.87 -10.73
N ALA A 60 18.05 8.48 -9.57
CA ALA A 60 18.77 9.76 -9.45
C ALA A 60 20.25 9.63 -9.85
N ALA A 61 20.91 8.51 -9.48
CA ALA A 61 22.32 8.24 -9.81
C ALA A 61 22.64 8.20 -11.31
N ARG A 62 21.63 8.17 -12.20
CA ARG A 62 21.81 8.29 -13.65
C ARG A 62 22.19 9.70 -14.10
N TYR A 63 22.01 10.71 -13.25
CA TYR A 63 22.23 12.13 -13.57
C TYR A 63 23.09 12.79 -12.49
N GLU A 64 24.24 13.35 -12.87
CA GLU A 64 25.25 13.88 -11.94
C GLU A 64 24.72 14.96 -10.98
N SER A 65 23.80 15.80 -11.45
CA SER A 65 23.25 16.92 -10.67
C SER A 65 21.96 16.60 -9.92
N LEU A 66 21.41 15.38 -10.04
CA LEU A 66 20.11 15.03 -9.48
C LEU A 66 20.26 14.23 -8.19
N LYS A 67 19.52 14.62 -7.15
CA LYS A 67 19.50 13.92 -5.86
C LYS A 67 18.16 13.24 -5.60
N TYR A 68 18.18 12.08 -4.98
CA TYR A 68 16.99 11.52 -4.35
C TYR A 68 16.94 11.99 -2.89
N TRP A 69 15.83 12.61 -2.50
CA TRP A 69 15.64 13.07 -1.12
C TRP A 69 14.92 11.98 -0.31
N ALA A 70 15.71 11.07 0.23
CA ALA A 70 15.25 10.07 1.19
C ALA A 70 15.13 10.69 2.59
N HIS A 71 14.03 10.38 3.28
CA HIS A 71 13.86 10.67 4.70
C HIS A 71 12.90 9.65 5.31
N ASP A 72 13.14 9.29 6.57
CA ASP A 72 12.27 8.36 7.29
C ASP A 72 11.02 9.11 7.79
N TRP A 73 9.89 8.82 7.15
CA TRP A 73 8.58 9.39 7.49
C TRP A 73 7.66 8.39 8.17
N GLN A 74 8.11 7.17 8.47
CA GLN A 74 7.27 6.06 8.94
C GLN A 74 7.04 6.07 10.46
N SER A 75 7.19 7.22 11.13
CA SER A 75 6.93 7.37 12.57
C SER A 75 5.44 7.45 12.89
N ASP A 76 5.07 7.19 14.15
CA ASP A 76 3.68 7.28 14.63
C ASP A 76 3.14 8.71 14.47
N GLU A 77 3.97 9.69 14.84
CA GLU A 77 3.63 11.12 14.72
C GLU A 77 3.37 11.52 13.26
N MET A 78 4.23 11.09 12.33
CA MET A 78 4.07 11.41 10.91
C MET A 78 2.90 10.67 10.28
N THR A 79 2.62 9.44 10.72
CA THR A 79 1.46 8.65 10.28
C THR A 79 0.16 9.33 10.71
N LEU A 80 0.08 9.77 11.97
CA LEU A 80 -1.06 10.54 12.45
C LEU A 80 -1.22 11.87 11.69
N ARG A 81 -0.11 12.59 11.50
CA ARG A 81 -0.12 13.87 10.75
C ARG A 81 -0.62 13.69 9.32
N LYS A 82 -0.20 12.63 8.63
CA LYS A 82 -0.66 12.26 7.29
C LYS A 82 -2.19 12.11 7.26
N TYR A 83 -2.78 11.39 8.21
CA TYR A 83 -4.23 11.19 8.23
C TYR A 83 -5.00 12.42 8.67
N GLN A 84 -4.44 13.25 9.57
CA GLN A 84 -5.03 14.55 9.90
C GLN A 84 -5.13 15.46 8.66
N VAL A 85 -4.04 15.56 7.88
CA VAL A 85 -4.07 16.31 6.62
C VAL A 85 -5.07 15.68 5.65
N SER A 86 -5.08 14.36 5.53
CA SER A 86 -5.96 13.66 4.60
C SER A 86 -7.44 13.86 4.91
N ALA A 87 -7.83 13.89 6.19
CA ALA A 87 -9.21 14.17 6.60
C ALA A 87 -9.57 15.65 6.40
N ASN A 88 -8.69 16.57 6.78
CA ASN A 88 -8.92 18.01 6.60
C ASN A 88 -9.10 18.38 5.12
N GLU A 89 -8.26 17.82 4.25
CA GLU A 89 -8.27 18.08 2.80
C GLU A 89 -9.26 17.18 2.03
N HIS A 90 -10.04 16.34 2.72
CA HIS A 90 -11.02 15.42 2.12
C HIS A 90 -10.40 14.55 1.02
N PHE A 91 -9.23 13.97 1.30
CA PHE A 91 -8.57 13.07 0.36
C PHE A 91 -9.30 11.75 0.25
N TYR A 92 -9.33 11.22 -0.98
CA TYR A 92 -9.92 9.93 -1.30
C TYR A 92 -9.18 8.80 -0.58
N LYS A 93 -9.93 7.94 0.10
CA LYS A 93 -9.41 6.78 0.84
C LYS A 93 -9.26 5.59 -0.09
N GLN A 94 -8.13 5.48 -0.78
CA GLN A 94 -7.86 4.35 -1.67
C GLN A 94 -7.43 3.10 -0.89
N GLU A 95 -8.15 1.99 -1.07
CA GLU A 95 -7.88 0.70 -0.39
C GLU A 95 -7.07 -0.30 -1.27
N TYR A 96 -6.35 0.19 -2.28
CA TYR A 96 -5.47 -0.63 -3.13
C TYR A 96 -4.32 0.23 -3.69
N CYS A 97 -3.21 -0.36 -4.18
CA CYS A 97 -1.92 0.37 -4.36
C CYS A 97 -1.96 1.31 -5.56
N GLY A 98 -3.06 1.29 -6.32
CA GLY A 98 -3.15 1.88 -7.66
C GLY A 98 -2.66 0.95 -8.77
N CYS A 99 -2.21 -0.28 -8.46
CA CYS A 99 -1.90 -1.30 -9.47
C CYS A 99 -2.98 -2.38 -9.53
N SER A 100 -3.17 -2.96 -10.72
CA SER A 100 -4.18 -4.01 -10.96
C SER A 100 -3.95 -5.28 -10.13
N TYR A 101 -2.69 -5.60 -9.82
CA TYR A 101 -2.34 -6.77 -9.02
C TYR A 101 -2.79 -6.62 -7.56
N SER A 102 -2.50 -5.47 -6.94
CA SER A 102 -3.00 -5.16 -5.59
C SER A 102 -4.52 -5.09 -5.55
N LEU A 103 -5.18 -4.55 -6.59
CA LEU A 103 -6.64 -4.56 -6.69
C LEU A 103 -7.21 -5.99 -6.79
N ARG A 104 -6.57 -6.86 -7.58
CA ARG A 104 -6.95 -8.28 -7.66
C ARG A 104 -6.84 -8.94 -6.30
N ASP A 105 -5.69 -8.83 -5.65
CA ASP A 105 -5.42 -9.52 -4.38
C ASP A 105 -6.37 -9.03 -3.28
N SER A 106 -6.62 -7.71 -3.20
CA SER A 106 -7.60 -7.11 -2.29
C SER A 106 -9.00 -7.67 -2.55
N ASN A 107 -9.44 -7.77 -3.80
CA ASN A 107 -10.76 -8.29 -4.15
C ASN A 107 -10.89 -9.80 -3.94
N GLU A 108 -9.82 -10.58 -4.12
CA GLU A 108 -9.81 -12.01 -3.81
C GLU A 108 -10.02 -12.24 -2.31
N TRP A 109 -9.31 -11.47 -1.47
CA TRP A 109 -9.49 -11.50 -0.02
C TRP A 109 -10.91 -11.06 0.39
N ARG A 110 -11.41 -9.95 -0.16
CA ARG A 110 -12.78 -9.46 0.12
C ARG A 110 -13.82 -10.52 -0.20
N LYS A 111 -13.74 -11.12 -1.38
CA LYS A 111 -14.64 -12.20 -1.80
C LYS A 111 -14.59 -13.40 -0.86
N ALA A 112 -13.39 -13.80 -0.40
CA ALA A 112 -13.23 -14.90 0.55
C ALA A 112 -13.90 -14.62 1.91
N ASN A 113 -14.05 -13.35 2.28
CA ASN A 113 -14.62 -12.89 3.54
C ASN A 113 -16.05 -12.32 3.40
N GLY A 114 -16.72 -12.54 2.26
CA GLY A 114 -18.09 -12.05 2.03
C GLY A 114 -18.21 -10.53 1.88
N ILE A 115 -17.09 -9.84 1.63
CA ILE A 115 -17.02 -8.39 1.48
C ILE A 115 -17.19 -8.03 -0.02
N PRO A 116 -17.95 -6.98 -0.36
CA PRO A 116 -18.04 -6.49 -1.74
C PRO A 116 -16.69 -6.05 -2.30
N ASN A 117 -16.47 -6.32 -3.59
CA ASN A 117 -15.30 -5.84 -4.32
C ASN A 117 -15.19 -4.31 -4.29
N ILE A 118 -13.96 -3.82 -4.30
CA ILE A 118 -13.63 -2.40 -4.46
C ILE A 118 -14.20 -1.91 -5.79
N LYS A 119 -14.97 -0.83 -5.73
CA LYS A 119 -15.44 -0.10 -6.92
C LYS A 119 -14.52 1.09 -7.16
N ILE A 120 -13.94 1.15 -8.37
CA ILE A 120 -13.12 2.29 -8.78
C ILE A 120 -14.05 3.43 -9.14
N GLY A 121 -13.93 4.54 -8.41
CA GLY A 121 -14.87 5.65 -8.52
C GLY A 121 -16.24 5.31 -7.92
N GLY A 122 -17.02 6.36 -7.64
CA GLY A 122 -18.32 6.25 -6.98
C GLY A 122 -18.35 6.97 -5.63
N GLU A 123 -19.47 6.83 -4.91
CA GLU A 123 -19.72 7.54 -3.64
C GLU A 123 -19.10 6.87 -2.42
N VAL A 124 -18.55 5.67 -2.58
CA VAL A 124 -17.98 4.84 -1.49
C VAL A 124 -16.60 4.37 -1.92
N ALA A 125 -15.62 4.46 -1.03
CA ALA A 125 -14.33 3.83 -1.23
C ALA A 125 -14.30 2.49 -0.49
N GLY A 126 -14.82 1.44 -1.12
CA GLY A 126 -14.80 0.10 -0.52
C GLY A 126 -15.84 -0.08 0.59
N LEU A 127 -15.39 -0.39 1.81
CA LEU A 127 -16.26 -0.79 2.94
C LEU A 127 -16.67 0.36 3.87
N GLY A 128 -16.26 1.58 3.55
CA GLY A 128 -16.49 2.75 4.40
C GLY A 128 -16.54 4.03 3.58
N ASP A 129 -16.29 5.15 4.25
CA ASP A 129 -16.39 6.46 3.62
C ASP A 129 -15.42 6.62 2.45
N ARG A 130 -15.85 7.38 1.46
CA ARG A 130 -15.03 7.70 0.28
C ARG A 130 -13.76 8.48 0.65
N TYR A 131 -13.79 9.21 1.75
CA TYR A 131 -12.75 10.12 2.18
C TYR A 131 -12.26 9.74 3.57
N PHE A 132 -11.03 10.09 3.90
CA PHE A 132 -10.55 10.01 5.27
C PHE A 132 -11.39 10.92 6.17
N SER A 133 -11.82 10.41 7.31
CA SER A 133 -12.74 11.12 8.22
C SER A 133 -12.35 11.02 9.69
N ASP A 134 -11.66 9.95 10.10
CA ASP A 134 -11.17 9.75 11.47
C ASP A 134 -9.67 9.45 11.49
N PRO A 135 -8.83 10.50 11.66
CA PRO A 135 -7.39 10.34 11.66
C PRO A 135 -6.83 9.40 12.73
N LEU A 136 -7.53 9.22 13.86
CA LEU A 136 -7.06 8.36 14.95
C LEU A 136 -7.29 6.90 14.60
N VAL A 137 -8.48 6.59 14.09
CA VAL A 137 -8.82 5.25 13.60
C VAL A 137 -7.91 4.88 12.43
N ASP A 138 -7.78 5.77 11.43
CA ASP A 138 -6.93 5.54 10.26
C ASP A 138 -5.45 5.35 10.62
N ALA A 139 -4.92 6.13 11.57
CA ALA A 139 -3.54 5.96 12.05
C ALA A 139 -3.34 4.65 12.81
N SER A 140 -4.32 4.23 13.62
CA SER A 140 -4.24 2.97 14.37
C SER A 140 -4.19 1.74 13.45
N GLU A 141 -4.86 1.80 12.30
CA GLU A 141 -4.84 0.74 11.30
C GLU A 141 -3.53 0.62 10.55
N GLU A 142 -2.76 1.71 10.45
CA GLU A 142 -1.39 1.70 9.93
C GLU A 142 -0.36 1.64 11.07
N SER A 143 -0.74 1.17 12.27
CA SER A 143 0.23 0.91 13.33
C SER A 143 1.21 -0.20 12.93
N GLN A 144 2.41 -0.18 13.51
CA GLN A 144 3.47 -1.11 13.14
C GLN A 144 3.04 -2.58 13.34
N ASP A 145 2.38 -2.88 14.45
CA ASP A 145 1.93 -4.24 14.77
C ASP A 145 0.93 -4.78 13.74
N VAL A 146 -0.02 -3.94 13.31
CA VAL A 146 -1.03 -4.31 12.30
C VAL A 146 -0.35 -4.56 10.95
N VAL A 147 0.60 -3.70 10.58
CA VAL A 147 1.36 -3.84 9.34
C VAL A 147 2.21 -5.11 9.34
N ASP A 148 2.91 -5.39 10.44
CA ASP A 148 3.78 -6.56 10.56
C ASP A 148 2.98 -7.85 10.57
N GLU A 149 1.87 -7.90 11.30
CA GLU A 149 0.95 -9.03 11.29
C GLU A 149 0.44 -9.30 9.87
N PHE A 150 0.03 -8.26 9.15
CA PHE A 150 -0.42 -8.39 7.77
C PHE A 150 0.64 -8.99 6.86
N PHE A 151 1.88 -8.49 6.89
CA PHE A 151 2.93 -8.99 6.00
C PHE A 151 3.44 -10.38 6.38
N ALA A 152 3.43 -10.75 7.66
CA ALA A 152 3.71 -12.13 8.08
C ALA A 152 2.73 -13.10 7.39
N GLN A 153 1.44 -12.79 7.44
CA GLN A 153 0.36 -13.56 6.84
C GLN A 153 0.40 -13.57 5.30
N ALA A 154 0.63 -12.41 4.68
CA ALA A 154 0.72 -12.30 3.22
C ALA A 154 1.86 -13.16 2.64
N ASN A 155 2.99 -13.23 3.35
CA ASN A 155 4.11 -14.08 2.97
C ASN A 155 3.76 -15.57 3.01
N GLU A 156 2.97 -16.02 3.99
CA GLU A 156 2.49 -17.41 4.01
C GLU A 156 1.64 -17.75 2.77
N ILE A 157 0.80 -16.82 2.28
CA ILE A 157 0.04 -17.03 1.04
C ILE A 157 0.97 -17.06 -0.17
N ALA A 158 1.97 -16.19 -0.20
CA ALA A 158 2.92 -16.09 -1.30
C ALA A 158 3.69 -17.41 -1.52
N GLU A 159 3.97 -18.17 -0.45
CA GLU A 159 4.57 -19.51 -0.54
C GLU A 159 3.74 -20.52 -1.35
N ALA A 160 2.42 -20.35 -1.45
CA ALA A 160 1.60 -21.20 -2.31
C ALA A 160 1.83 -20.94 -3.83
N GLY A 161 2.64 -19.93 -4.17
CA GLY A 161 3.03 -19.60 -5.53
C GLY A 161 1.82 -19.35 -6.45
N ASN A 162 1.84 -19.99 -7.61
CA ASN A 162 0.81 -19.85 -8.65
C ASN A 162 -0.34 -20.87 -8.52
N ASN A 163 -0.34 -21.71 -7.49
CA ASN A 163 -1.36 -22.74 -7.33
C ASN A 163 -2.65 -22.13 -6.75
N VAL A 164 -3.63 -21.89 -7.63
CA VAL A 164 -4.92 -21.27 -7.27
C VAL A 164 -5.66 -22.05 -6.17
N GLN A 165 -5.59 -23.39 -6.15
CA GLN A 165 -6.26 -24.21 -5.14
C GLN A 165 -5.60 -24.07 -3.78
N GLU A 166 -4.27 -24.04 -3.75
CA GLU A 166 -3.48 -23.90 -2.53
C GLU A 166 -3.59 -22.49 -1.94
N ARG A 167 -3.59 -21.46 -2.79
CA ARG A 167 -3.90 -20.08 -2.39
C ARG A 167 -5.30 -19.96 -1.79
N LYS A 168 -6.33 -20.55 -2.42
CA LYS A 168 -7.70 -20.57 -1.87
C LYS A 168 -7.77 -21.27 -0.51
N LYS A 169 -7.03 -22.36 -0.32
CA LYS A 169 -6.93 -23.05 0.96
C LYS A 169 -6.27 -22.17 2.02
N LYS A 170 -5.17 -21.50 1.69
CA LYS A 170 -4.51 -20.55 2.61
C LYS A 170 -5.37 -19.32 2.90
N LEU A 171 -6.17 -18.84 1.95
CA LEU A 171 -7.12 -17.74 2.15
C LEU A 171 -8.23 -18.08 3.17
N GLN A 172 -8.63 -19.34 3.30
CA GLN A 172 -9.62 -19.76 4.31
C GLN A 172 -9.08 -19.74 5.74
N ILE A 173 -7.76 -19.69 5.94
CA ILE A 173 -7.14 -19.56 7.28
C ILE A 173 -7.53 -18.21 7.92
N TYR A 174 -7.85 -17.21 7.10
CA TYR A 174 -8.24 -15.87 7.55
C TYR A 174 -9.74 -15.70 7.84
N LYS A 175 -10.57 -16.74 7.73
CA LYS A 175 -12.03 -16.60 7.93
C LYS A 175 -12.38 -16.08 9.34
N ASP A 176 -11.52 -16.37 10.31
CA ASP A 176 -11.70 -16.00 11.72
C ASP A 176 -10.93 -14.71 12.08
N ARG A 177 -10.38 -14.00 11.07
CA ARG A 177 -9.72 -12.70 11.25
C ARG A 177 -10.75 -11.68 11.72
N ARG A 178 -10.77 -11.40 13.01
CA ARG A 178 -11.52 -10.27 13.55
C ARG A 178 -10.76 -9.00 13.18
N LYS A 179 -11.49 -8.06 12.58
CA LYS A 179 -11.14 -6.64 12.63
C LYS A 179 -11.06 -6.23 14.10
N ASN A 180 -10.56 -5.04 14.42
CA ASN A 180 -10.90 -4.41 15.70
C ASN A 180 -12.45 -4.35 15.78
N GLU A 181 -13.08 -5.37 16.35
CA GLU A 181 -14.47 -5.35 16.77
C GLU A 181 -14.50 -4.29 17.86
N LYS A 182 -15.05 -3.12 17.56
CA LYS A 182 -15.74 -2.42 18.63
C LYS A 182 -16.91 -3.35 19.02
N ASP A 183 -17.18 -3.47 20.31
CA ASP A 183 -18.25 -4.31 20.89
C ASP A 183 -19.68 -3.92 20.40
N ASP A 184 -19.79 -2.98 19.45
CA ASP A 184 -21.03 -2.50 18.84
C ASP A 184 -21.43 -3.25 17.56
N GLY A 185 -20.59 -4.17 17.06
CA GLY A 185 -20.85 -4.90 15.81
C GLY A 185 -20.75 -4.04 14.55
N VAL A 186 -20.18 -2.83 14.66
CA VAL A 186 -19.94 -1.91 13.55
C VAL A 186 -18.49 -2.03 13.11
N PHE A 187 -18.28 -2.32 11.82
CA PHE A 187 -16.95 -2.44 11.23
C PHE A 187 -16.32 -1.07 10.94
N ASP A 188 -16.01 -0.28 11.96
CA ASP A 188 -15.32 1.00 11.78
C ASP A 188 -13.84 0.78 11.41
N GLY A 189 -13.40 1.45 10.34
CA GLY A 189 -11.99 1.62 10.03
C GLY A 189 -11.42 0.62 9.01
N LEU A 190 -10.65 1.03 8.00
CA LEU A 190 -10.32 0.16 6.86
C LEU A 190 -8.89 0.37 6.40
N ASN A 191 -8.01 -0.56 6.78
CA ASN A 191 -6.85 -0.92 5.98
C ASN A 191 -6.56 -2.41 6.13
N ASN A 192 -7.45 -3.22 5.56
CA ASN A 192 -7.13 -4.59 5.19
C ASN A 192 -6.80 -4.58 3.70
N TRP A 193 -5.51 -4.46 3.42
CA TRP A 193 -4.92 -4.93 2.18
C TRP A 193 -4.88 -6.45 2.17
#